data_AF-A0A800G8Y6-F1
#
_entry.id   AF-A0A800G8Y6-F1
#
_cell.length_a   1.000
_cell.length_b   1.000
_cell.length_c   1.000
_cell.angle_alpha   90.00
_cell.angle_beta   90.00
_cell.angle_gamma   90.00
#
_symmetry.space_group_name_H-M   'P 1'
#
loop_
_entity.id
_entity.type
_entity.pdbx_description
1 polymer ?
#
loop_
_entity_poly.entity_id
_entity_poly.type
_entity_poly.pdbx_seq_one_letter_code
_entity_poly.pdbx_strand_id
1 'polypeptide(L)' 'MDAAMDLQGRFSIFKKSGFERLWRDARLVKLHPPNNALTMEFVGKTALGVNPDESPRWG' A
#
# COMPACT_ATOMS: atom_id res chain seq x y z
N MET A 1 0.00 -1.22 -10.16
CA MET A 1 0.43 -2.63 -10.34
C MET A 1 -0.75 -3.56 -10.58
N ASP A 2 -1.82 -3.52 -9.78
CA ASP A 2 -2.99 -4.39 -9.99
C ASP A 2 -3.63 -4.20 -11.38
N ALA A 3 -3.97 -2.97 -11.76
CA ALA A 3 -4.51 -2.68 -13.10
C ALA A 3 -3.60 -3.12 -14.26
N ALA A 4 -2.27 -3.15 -14.04
CA ALA A 4 -1.32 -3.59 -15.05
C ALA A 4 -1.28 -5.12 -15.16
N MET A 5 -1.50 -5.87 -14.06
CA MET A 5 -1.73 -7.32 -14.11
C MET A 5 -3.01 -7.64 -14.87
N ASP A 6 -4.09 -6.89 -14.63
CA ASP A 6 -5.36 -7.09 -15.34
C ASP A 6 -5.21 -6.87 -16.84
N LEU A 7 -4.47 -5.82 -17.25
CA LEU A 7 -4.19 -5.51 -18.64
C LEU A 7 -3.31 -6.57 -19.33
N GLN A 8 -2.23 -6.99 -18.67
CA GLN A 8 -1.32 -8.01 -19.22
C GLN A 8 -1.94 -9.42 -19.21
N GLY A 9 -2.96 -9.61 -18.39
CA GLY A 9 -3.71 -10.85 -18.27
C GLY A 9 -2.84 -12.01 -17.80
N ARG A 10 -3.21 -13.23 -18.18
CA ARG A 10 -2.61 -14.47 -17.68
C ARG A 10 -1.09 -14.55 -17.83
N PHE A 11 -0.48 -13.88 -18.83
CA PHE A 11 0.96 -13.98 -19.02
C PHE A 11 1.77 -13.40 -17.84
N SER A 12 1.18 -12.46 -17.10
CA SER A 12 1.79 -11.80 -15.94
C SER A 12 2.13 -12.73 -14.78
N ILE A 13 1.52 -13.92 -14.70
CA ILE A 13 1.77 -14.88 -13.60
C ILE A 13 3.00 -15.76 -13.85
N PHE A 14 3.49 -15.83 -15.08
CA PHE A 14 4.62 -16.70 -15.41
C PHE A 14 5.93 -16.00 -15.10
N LYS A 15 6.85 -16.74 -14.45
CA LYS A 15 8.22 -16.27 -14.14
C LYS A 15 8.99 -15.69 -15.33
N LYS A 16 8.69 -16.15 -16.54
CA LYS A 16 9.30 -15.63 -17.78
C LYS A 16 8.93 -14.16 -18.04
N SER A 17 7.75 -13.73 -17.63
CA SER A 17 7.33 -12.32 -17.72
C SER A 17 8.04 -11.44 -16.67
N GLY A 18 8.38 -12.02 -15.51
CA GLY A 18 8.94 -11.31 -14.36
C GLY A 18 7.96 -10.35 -13.68
N PHE A 19 6.71 -10.28 -14.17
CA PHE A 19 5.72 -9.33 -13.70
C PHE A 19 5.14 -9.72 -12.33
N GLU A 20 5.02 -11.03 -12.07
CA GLU A 20 4.55 -11.56 -10.79
C GLU A 20 5.50 -11.20 -9.64
N ARG A 21 6.79 -11.03 -9.92
CA ARG A 21 7.77 -10.54 -8.94
C ARG A 21 7.49 -9.08 -8.60
N LEU A 22 7.41 -8.21 -9.61
CA LEU A 22 7.13 -6.78 -9.40
C LEU A 22 5.80 -6.56 -8.68
N TRP A 23 4.76 -7.33 -9.03
CA TRP A 23 3.47 -7.27 -8.36
C TRP A 23 3.56 -7.68 -6.89
N ARG A 24 4.26 -8.79 -6.57
CA ARG A 24 4.46 -9.23 -5.18
C ARG A 24 5.27 -8.21 -4.37
N ASP A 25 6.37 -7.72 -4.93
CA ASP A 25 7.25 -6.76 -4.26
C ASP A 25 6.50 -5.45 -3.96
N ALA A 26 5.74 -4.93 -4.92
CA ALA A 26 4.92 -3.73 -4.74
C ALA A 26 3.82 -3.91 -3.68
N ARG A 27 3.28 -5.12 -3.51
CA ARG A 27 2.31 -5.40 -2.44
C ARG A 27 2.97 -5.51 -1.08
N LEU A 28 4.18 -6.05 -1.00
CA LEU A 28 4.94 -6.17 0.26
C LEU A 28 5.40 -4.80 0.80
N VAL A 29 5.61 -3.80 -0.05
CA VAL A 29 5.90 -2.42 0.38
C VAL A 29 4.86 -1.87 1.36
N LYS A 30 3.60 -2.30 1.27
CA LYS A 30 2.52 -1.84 2.17
C LYS A 30 2.74 -2.23 3.63
N LEU A 31 3.64 -3.19 3.91
CA LEU A 31 4.02 -3.60 5.26
C LEU A 31 5.06 -2.66 5.90
N HIS A 32 5.60 -1.70 5.15
CA HIS A 32 6.47 -0.67 5.72
C HIS A 32 5.66 0.16 6.75
N PRO A 33 6.24 0.52 7.91
CA PRO A 33 5.49 1.26 8.93
C PRO A 33 4.95 2.61 8.42
N PRO A 34 5.75 3.41 7.67
CA PRO A 34 5.22 4.44 6.77
C PRO A 34 4.42 3.86 5.61
N ASN A 35 3.10 3.85 5.75
CA ASN A 35 2.19 3.46 4.69
C ASN A 35 1.07 4.49 4.52
N ASN A 36 0.20 4.25 3.54
CA ASN A 36 -0.90 5.16 3.25
C ASN A 36 -1.90 5.27 4.40
N ALA A 37 -2.12 4.21 5.18
CA ALA A 37 -3.01 4.26 6.34
C ALA A 37 -2.47 5.23 7.39
N LEU A 38 -1.17 5.13 7.73
CA LEU A 38 -0.50 6.08 8.61
C LEU A 38 -0.55 7.51 8.05
N THR A 39 -0.35 7.67 6.74
CA THR A 39 -0.39 8.99 6.09
C THR A 39 -1.75 9.65 6.24
N MET A 40 -2.83 8.91 5.95
CA MET A 40 -4.19 9.42 6.07
C MET A 40 -4.56 9.72 7.52
N GLU A 41 -4.09 8.91 8.48
CA GLU A 41 -4.27 9.19 9.90
C GLU A 41 -3.56 10.47 10.33
N PHE A 42 -2.29 10.64 9.95
CA PHE A 42 -1.51 11.82 10.27
C PHE A 42 -2.13 13.09 9.66
N VAL A 43 -2.52 13.05 8.39
CA VAL A 43 -3.20 14.15 7.71
C VAL A 43 -4.54 14.46 8.39
N GLY A 44 -5.33 13.45 8.74
CA GLY A 44 -6.60 13.64 9.43
C GLY A 44 -6.43 14.29 10.80
N LYS A 45 -5.48 13.80 11.60
CA LYS A 45 -5.20 14.35 12.94
C LYS A 45 -4.73 15.80 12.86
N THR A 46 -3.77 16.09 11.98
CA THR A 46 -3.25 17.45 11.80
C THR A 46 -4.31 18.41 11.28
N ALA A 47 -5.17 17.98 10.35
CA ALA A 47 -6.28 18.80 9.84
C ALA A 47 -7.35 19.10 10.90
N LEU A 48 -7.55 18.20 11.87
CA LEU A 48 -8.55 18.33 12.93
C LEU A 48 -8.00 18.90 14.24
N GLY A 49 -6.70 19.26 14.30
CA GLY A 49 -6.06 19.75 15.52
C GLY A 49 -5.89 18.69 16.62
N VAL A 50 -5.92 17.41 16.26
CA VAL A 50 -5.69 16.27 17.15
C VAL A 50 -4.19 16.01 17.23
N ASN A 51 -3.68 15.67 18.42
CA ASN A 51 -2.26 15.36 18.59
C ASN A 51 -1.89 14.14 17.72
N PRO A 52 -0.87 14.24 16.82
CA PRO A 52 -0.42 13.11 16.01
C PRO A 52 -0.09 11.84 16.81
N ASP A 53 0.45 12.01 18.02
CA ASP A 53 0.90 10.92 18.91
C ASP A 53 -0.25 10.29 19.71
N GLU A 54 -1.47 10.83 19.62
CA GLU A 54 -2.64 10.23 20.26
C GLU A 54 -2.93 8.86 19.64
N SER A 55 -3.12 7.81 20.43
CA SER A 55 -3.31 6.47 19.90
C SER A 55 -4.57 6.37 19.02
N PRO A 56 -4.59 5.48 18.02
CA PRO A 56 -5.78 5.27 17.21
C PRO A 56 -6.96 4.87 18.10
N ARG A 57 -8.14 5.48 17.89
CA ARG A 57 -9.34 5.20 18.70
C ARG A 57 -9.93 3.79 18.48
N TRP A 58 -9.45 3.05 17.49
CA TRP A 58 -10.02 1.78 17.03
C TRP A 58 -9.13 0.57 17.35
N GLY A 59 -8.30 0.67 18.40
CA GLY A 59 -7.47 -0.44 18.91
C GLY A 59 -8.25 -1.73 19.12
#